data_AF-A0A6G4AKC8-F1
#
_entry.id   AF-A0A6G4AKC8-F1
#
_cell.length_a   1.000
_cell.length_b   1.000
_cell.length_c   1.000
_cell.angle_alpha   90.00
_cell.angle_beta   90.00
_cell.angle_gamma   90.00
#
_symmetry.space_group_name_H-M   'P 1'
#
loop_
_entity.id
_entity.type
_entity.pdbx_description
1 polymer ?
#
loop_
_entity_poly.entity_id
_entity_poly.type
_entity_poly.pdbx_seq_one_letter_code
_entity_poly.pdbx_strand_id
1 'polypeptide(L)'
;MSEYEVEASYSIGEGPATRVSLSLPEGTAEAIRSRVGKREFSAFITAAVERELRGQILDEYLADYERRKGPVSAKAQERARQIFDEVFAEDEQWPAAS
;
A
#
# COMPACT_ATOMS: atom_id res chain seq x y z
N MET A 1 27.50 24.77 16.95
CA MET A 1 26.15 24.16 16.95
C MET A 1 25.98 23.52 15.60
N SER A 2 26.17 22.21 15.51
CA SER A 2 26.05 21.44 14.28
C SER A 2 24.59 21.43 13.86
N GLU A 3 24.30 21.95 12.66
CA GLU A 3 23.11 21.59 11.92
C GLU A 3 23.09 20.06 11.83
N TYR A 4 22.18 19.42 12.55
CA TYR A 4 21.77 18.07 12.21
C TYR A 4 20.96 18.22 10.94
N GLU A 5 21.56 17.91 9.79
CA GLU A 5 20.81 17.54 8.61
C GLU A 5 19.85 16.44 9.05
N VAL A 6 18.56 16.79 9.16
CA VAL A 6 17.51 15.79 9.22
C VAL A 6 17.56 15.13 7.85
N GLU A 7 18.24 14.00 7.73
CA GLU A 7 18.07 13.11 6.60
C GLU A 7 16.56 12.93 6.46
N ALA A 8 15.97 13.54 5.42
CA ALA A 8 14.54 13.48 5.22
C ALA A 8 14.17 12.01 5.00
N SER A 9 13.66 11.37 6.05
CA SER A 9 13.14 10.01 5.97
C SER A 9 11.82 10.08 5.23
N TYR A 10 11.85 9.79 3.93
CA TYR A 10 10.66 9.72 3.10
C TYR A 10 9.88 8.45 3.43
N SER A 11 8.56 8.57 3.61
CA SER A 11 7.67 7.41 3.70
C SER A 11 7.49 6.76 2.33
N ILE A 12 6.87 5.58 2.28
CA ILE A 12 6.60 4.88 1.01
C ILE A 12 5.73 5.75 0.10
N GLY A 13 6.27 6.10 -1.07
CA GLY A 13 5.63 6.94 -2.07
C GLY A 13 5.87 8.44 -1.91
N GLU A 14 6.69 8.84 -0.94
CA GLU A 14 7.09 10.22 -0.74
C GLU A 14 8.49 10.50 -1.32
N GLY A 15 8.78 11.78 -1.55
CA GLY A 15 10.09 12.24 -2.01
C GLY A 15 10.26 12.28 -3.53
N PRO A 16 11.45 12.74 -3.99
CA PRO A 16 11.73 12.88 -5.40
C PRO A 16 11.89 11.52 -6.10
N ALA A 17 11.42 11.43 -7.34
CA ALA A 17 11.59 10.24 -8.15
C ALA A 17 13.07 9.92 -8.38
N THR A 18 13.51 8.76 -7.92
CA THR A 18 14.87 8.24 -8.14
C THR A 18 14.86 7.21 -9.26
N ARG A 19 15.74 7.36 -10.25
CA ARG A 19 15.85 6.38 -11.35
C ARG A 19 16.54 5.12 -10.84
N VAL A 20 15.83 3.99 -10.95
CA VAL A 20 16.35 2.66 -10.65
C VAL A 20 16.27 1.79 -11.91
N SER A 21 17.34 1.04 -12.20
CA SER A 21 17.38 0.10 -13.33
C SER A 21 17.06 -1.31 -12.84
N LEU A 22 16.05 -1.93 -13.44
CA LEU A 22 15.61 -3.30 -13.14
C LEU A 22 15.11 -3.98 -14.42
N SER A 23 15.18 -5.31 -14.43
CA SER A 23 14.72 -6.15 -15.53
C SER A 23 13.35 -6.75 -15.22
N LEU A 24 12.48 -6.77 -16.22
CA LEU A 24 11.21 -7.49 -16.19
C LEU A 24 11.21 -8.51 -17.34
N PRO A 25 10.51 -9.65 -17.18
CA PRO A 25 10.20 -10.51 -18.32
C PRO A 25 9.55 -9.69 -19.44
N GLU A 26 9.97 -9.90 -20.68
CA GLU A 26 9.52 -9.13 -21.85
C GLU A 26 7.98 -9.13 -21.96
N GLY A 27 7.36 -10.30 -21.86
CA GLY A 27 5.90 -10.42 -21.90
C GLY A 27 5.18 -9.63 -20.79
N THR A 28 5.78 -9.51 -19.61
CA THR A 28 5.22 -8.69 -18.52
C THR A 28 5.32 -7.21 -18.86
N ALA A 29 6.47 -6.76 -19.37
CA ALA A 29 6.65 -5.37 -19.77
C ALA A 29 5.70 -4.99 -20.93
N GLU A 30 5.51 -5.88 -21.91
CA GLU A 30 4.58 -5.66 -23.01
C GLU A 30 3.11 -5.63 -22.55
N ALA A 31 2.72 -6.54 -21.66
CA ALA A 31 1.37 -6.57 -21.10
C ALA A 31 1.04 -5.27 -20.35
N ILE A 32 1.97 -4.77 -19.55
CA ILE A 32 1.80 -3.49 -18.85
C ILE A 32 1.69 -2.35 -19.85
N ARG A 33 2.63 -2.24 -20.81
CA ARG A 33 2.60 -1.19 -21.84
C ARG A 33 1.30 -1.18 -22.63
N SER A 34 0.77 -2.35 -22.95
CA SER A 34 -0.50 -2.51 -23.68
C SER A 34 -1.69 -2.06 -22.85
N ARG A 35 -1.66 -2.27 -21.53
CA ARG A 35 -2.77 -1.92 -20.62
C ARG A 35 -2.80 -0.46 -20.20
N VAL A 36 -1.64 0.15 -19.91
CA VAL A 36 -1.58 1.53 -19.36
C VAL A 36 -1.00 2.56 -20.34
N GLY A 37 -0.39 2.11 -21.44
CA GLY A 37 0.31 2.98 -22.38
C GLY A 37 1.76 3.28 -21.96
N LYS A 38 2.54 3.87 -22.87
CA LYS A 38 3.99 4.08 -22.67
C LYS A 38 4.32 5.11 -21.58
N ARG A 39 3.49 6.13 -21.41
CA ARG A 39 3.72 7.26 -20.48
C ARG A 39 3.38 6.89 -19.03
N GLU A 40 2.45 5.97 -18.84
CA GLU A 40 1.96 5.56 -17.52
C GLU A 40 2.71 4.34 -16.96
N PHE A 41 3.69 3.79 -17.69
CA PHE A 41 4.41 2.59 -17.27
C PHE A 41 5.08 2.78 -15.91
N SER A 42 5.78 3.90 -15.71
CA SER A 42 6.46 4.17 -14.45
C SER A 42 5.46 4.36 -13.31
N ALA A 43 4.39 5.14 -13.53
CA ALA A 43 3.36 5.37 -12.53
C ALA A 43 2.67 4.07 -12.11
N PHE A 44 2.37 3.20 -13.06
CA PHE A 44 1.79 1.89 -12.79
C PHE A 44 2.71 1.01 -11.91
N ILE A 45 4.00 0.92 -12.27
CA ILE A 45 4.97 0.16 -11.48
C ILE A 45 5.13 0.75 -10.09
N THR A 46 5.28 2.07 -9.98
CA THR A 46 5.37 2.77 -8.70
C THR A 46 4.17 2.45 -7.81
N ALA A 47 2.94 2.64 -8.30
CA ALA A 47 1.73 2.34 -7.54
C ALA A 47 1.61 0.87 -7.14
N ALA A 48 2.04 -0.06 -8.01
CA ALA A 48 2.04 -1.48 -7.71
C ALA A 48 3.04 -1.84 -6.60
N VAL A 49 4.27 -1.33 -6.70
CA VAL A 49 5.34 -1.59 -5.73
C VAL A 49 5.02 -0.96 -4.38
N GLU A 50 4.53 0.29 -4.36
CA GLU A 50 4.14 0.93 -3.11
C GLU A 50 3.00 0.20 -2.39
N ARG A 51 1.99 -0.24 -3.13
CA ARG A 51 0.88 -1.03 -2.57
C ARG A 51 1.39 -2.34 -1.96
N GLU A 52 2.28 -3.03 -2.67
CA GLU A 52 2.89 -4.27 -2.20
C GLU A 52 3.67 -4.05 -0.90
N LEU A 53 4.56 -3.04 -0.86
CA LEU A 53 5.35 -2.75 0.34
C LEU A 53 4.49 -2.34 1.53
N ARG A 54 3.46 -1.50 1.32
CA ARG A 54 2.50 -1.15 2.38
C ARG A 54 1.77 -2.39 2.91
N GLY A 55 1.41 -3.33 2.03
CA GLY A 55 0.80 -4.60 2.41
C GLY A 55 1.72 -5.46 3.27
N GLN A 56 2.96 -5.66 2.85
CA GLN A 56 3.95 -6.45 3.61
C GLN A 56 4.18 -5.89 5.01
N ILE A 57 4.34 -4.57 5.13
CA ILE A 57 4.50 -3.90 6.41
C ILE A 57 3.26 -4.07 7.28
N LEU A 58 2.06 -3.95 6.71
CA LEU A 58 0.82 -4.17 7.44
C LEU A 58 0.71 -5.61 7.96
N ASP A 59 1.07 -6.60 7.15
CA ASP A 59 1.08 -8.00 7.53
C ASP A 59 2.07 -8.26 8.68
N GLU A 60 3.26 -7.66 8.63
CA GLU A 60 4.25 -7.73 9.72
C GLU A 60 3.69 -7.14 11.03
N TYR A 61 3.06 -5.97 10.97
CA TYR A 61 2.45 -5.34 12.14
C TYR A 61 1.30 -6.19 12.71
N LEU A 62 0.46 -6.75 11.84
CA LEU A 62 -0.65 -7.59 12.26
C LEU A 62 -0.15 -8.87 12.93
N ALA A 63 0.86 -9.53 12.34
CA ALA A 63 1.49 -10.72 12.90
C ALA A 63 2.13 -10.45 14.27
N ASP A 64 2.82 -9.31 14.45
CA ASP A 64 3.35 -8.91 15.75
C ASP A 64 2.23 -8.65 16.78
N TYR A 65 1.16 -7.97 16.37
CA TYR A 65 0.01 -7.72 17.23
C TYR A 65 -0.61 -9.03 17.72
N GLU A 66 -0.91 -9.96 16.81
CA GLU A 66 -1.51 -11.26 17.14
C GLU A 66 -0.57 -12.10 18.01
N ARG A 67 0.74 -12.06 17.75
CA ARG A 67 1.73 -12.73 18.61
C ARG A 67 1.68 -12.20 20.05
N ARG A 68 1.50 -10.88 20.23
CA ARG A 68 1.51 -10.24 21.56
C ARG A 68 0.16 -10.34 22.29
N LYS A 69 -0.96 -10.41 21.57
CA LYS A 69 -2.32 -10.28 22.13
C LYS A 69 -3.21 -11.50 21.90
N GLY A 70 -2.77 -12.45 21.09
CA GLY A 70 -3.61 -13.52 20.56
C GLY A 70 -4.43 -13.05 19.34
N PRO A 71 -5.01 -14.00 18.59
CA PRO A 71 -5.84 -13.69 17.44
C PRO A 71 -7.12 -12.95 17.85
N VAL A 72 -7.66 -12.15 16.93
CA VAL A 72 -8.95 -11.47 17.14
C VAL A 72 -10.06 -12.52 17.24
N SER A 73 -10.85 -12.48 18.32
CA SER A 73 -11.95 -13.45 18.52
C SER A 73 -13.00 -13.37 17.40
N ALA A 74 -13.58 -14.51 17.01
CA ALA A 74 -14.64 -14.57 16.00
C ALA A 74 -15.84 -13.65 16.33
N LYS A 75 -16.21 -13.53 17.61
CA LYS A 75 -17.28 -12.62 18.05
C LYS A 75 -16.94 -11.15 17.79
N ALA A 76 -15.68 -10.76 17.97
CA ALA A 76 -15.22 -9.40 17.68
C ALA A 76 -15.16 -9.14 16.17
N GLN A 77 -14.73 -10.13 15.37
CA GLN A 77 -14.74 -10.05 13.91
C GLN A 77 -16.17 -9.89 13.37
N GLU A 78 -17.12 -10.69 13.85
CA GLU A 78 -18.53 -10.61 13.46
C GLU A 78 -19.12 -9.24 13.82
N ARG A 79 -18.84 -8.74 15.04
CA ARG A 79 -19.30 -7.40 15.43
C ARG A 79 -18.69 -6.30 14.54
N ALA A 80 -17.41 -6.41 14.20
CA ALA A 80 -16.75 -5.45 13.31
C ALA A 80 -17.35 -5.51 11.90
N ARG A 81 -17.66 -6.71 11.39
CA ARG A 81 -18.35 -6.92 10.11
C ARG A 81 -19.69 -6.21 10.08
N GLN A 82 -20.52 -6.42 11.11
CA GLN A 82 -21.84 -5.79 11.22
C GLN A 82 -21.75 -4.26 11.22
N ILE A 83 -20.82 -3.69 11.99
CA ILE A 83 -20.62 -2.23 12.03
C ILE A 83 -20.14 -1.71 10.68
N PHE A 84 -19.21 -2.42 10.03
CA PHE A 84 -18.73 -2.05 8.71
C PHE A 84 -19.88 -2.05 7.70
N ASP A 85 -20.63 -3.15 7.63
CA ASP A 85 -21.76 -3.29 6.70
C ASP A 85 -22.84 -2.24 7.00
N GLU A 86 -23.13 -1.91 8.27
CA GLU A 86 -24.07 -0.85 8.65
C GLU A 86 -23.61 0.54 8.19
N VAL A 87 -22.36 0.91 8.47
CA VAL A 87 -21.80 2.23 8.10
C VAL A 87 -21.72 2.41 6.60
N PHE A 88 -21.39 1.34 5.86
CA PHE A 88 -21.22 1.37 4.41
C PHE A 88 -22.46 0.90 3.62
N ALA A 89 -23.59 0.61 4.29
CA ALA A 89 -24.85 0.30 3.63
C ALA A 89 -25.52 1.55 3.04
N GLU A 90 -25.22 2.73 3.57
CA GLU A 90 -25.88 3.99 3.18
C GLU A 90 -25.06 4.83 2.19
N ASP A 91 -23.74 4.64 2.10
CA ASP A 91 -22.85 5.39 1.21
C ASP A 91 -22.03 4.46 0.28
N GLU A 92 -22.31 4.50 -1.03
CA GLU A 92 -21.46 3.91 -2.09
C GLU A 92 -20.12 4.67 -2.28
N GLN A 93 -19.81 5.66 -1.44
CA GLN A 93 -18.58 6.42 -1.53
C GLN A 93 -17.62 6.07 -0.39
N TRP A 94 -16.55 5.37 -0.75
CA TRP A 94 -15.31 5.41 0.01
C TRP A 94 -14.83 6.87 0.06
N PRO A 95 -14.51 7.46 1.24
CA PRO A 95 -13.78 8.71 1.27
C PRO A 95 -12.39 8.39 0.72
N ALA A 96 -12.21 8.64 -0.59
CA ALA A 96 -10.89 8.58 -1.19
C ALA A 96 -10.00 9.51 -0.36
N ALA A 97 -9.06 8.91 0.37
CA ALA A 97 -8.02 9.66 1.06
C ALA A 97 -7.39 10.59 0.01
N SER A 98 -7.63 11.88 0.19
CA SER A 98 -7.07 12.96 -0.64
C SER A 98 -5.60 13.19 -0.28
#